data_AF-A0A066YWE2-F1
#
_entry.id   AF-A0A066YWE2-F1
#
_cell.length_a   1.000
_cell.length_b   1.000
_cell.length_c   1.000
_cell.angle_alpha   90.00
_cell.angle_beta   90.00
_cell.angle_gamma   90.00
#
_symmetry.space_group_name_H-M   'P 1'
#
loop_
_entity.id
_entity.type
_entity.pdbx_description
1 polymer ?
#
loop_
_entity_poly.entity_id
_entity_poly.type
_entity_poly.pdbx_seq_one_letter_code
_entity_poly.pdbx_strand_id
1 'polypeptide(L)'
;MTRAGLLVDADTLAAVETLSAVLAISPSDRWGMAPFGGDTTLEVWRAFNARTFLTEGDECTTVQAAFRVAYEIPKVARIAVGTSSSSHLRALVDATTLGADASVVSRYRALLNERAAARS
;
A
#
# COMPACT_ATOMS: atom_id res chain seq x y z
N MET A 1 -2.56 -4.79 13.56
CA MET A 1 -1.76 -4.50 12.34
C MET A 1 -2.39 -5.28 11.20
N THR A 2 -2.45 -4.72 9.98
CA THR A 2 -3.14 -5.33 8.83
C THR A 2 -2.23 -5.36 7.61
N ARG A 3 -2.49 -6.24 6.65
CA ARG A 3 -1.79 -6.20 5.34
C ARG A 3 -2.04 -4.84 4.69
N ALA A 4 -1.00 -4.29 4.06
CA ALA A 4 -1.04 -3.01 3.36
C ALA A 4 -0.23 -3.10 2.06
N GLY A 5 -0.56 -2.30 1.05
CA GLY A 5 0.06 -2.33 -0.27
C GLY A 5 -0.88 -2.71 -1.41
N LEU A 6 -0.34 -2.63 -2.63
CA LEU A 6 -1.08 -2.87 -3.87
C LEU A 6 -1.48 -4.33 -4.07
N LEU A 7 -0.89 -5.25 -3.31
CA LEU A 7 -1.22 -6.68 -3.33
C LEU A 7 -2.28 -7.07 -2.30
N VAL A 8 -2.86 -6.11 -1.57
CA VAL A 8 -4.05 -6.37 -0.75
C VAL A 8 -5.23 -6.60 -1.70
N ASP A 9 -5.87 -7.76 -1.57
CA ASP A 9 -7.06 -8.07 -2.35
C ASP A 9 -8.29 -7.30 -1.86
N ALA A 10 -9.33 -7.27 -2.70
CA ALA A 10 -10.57 -6.52 -2.47
C ALA A 10 -11.28 -6.93 -1.17
N ASP A 11 -11.36 -8.24 -0.90
CA ASP A 11 -12.10 -8.78 0.24
C ASP A 11 -11.35 -8.45 1.55
N THR A 12 -10.02 -8.58 1.55
CA THR A 12 -9.15 -8.17 2.66
C THR A 12 -9.24 -6.66 2.92
N LEU A 13 -9.22 -5.82 1.88
CA LEU A 13 -9.36 -4.37 2.04
C LEU A 13 -10.69 -4.03 2.73
N ALA A 14 -11.80 -4.56 2.21
CA ALA A 14 -13.13 -4.32 2.76
C ALA A 14 -13.25 -4.81 4.21
N ALA A 15 -12.71 -5.98 4.52
CA ALA A 15 -12.70 -6.53 5.88
C ALA A 15 -11.90 -5.65 6.86
N VAL A 16 -10.73 -5.14 6.44
CA VAL A 16 -9.92 -4.24 7.28
C VAL A 16 -10.62 -2.91 7.53
N GLU A 17 -11.22 -2.31 6.51
CA GLU A 17 -11.96 -1.05 6.64
C GLU A 17 -13.17 -1.22 7.57
N THR A 18 -13.91 -2.32 7.42
CA THR A 18 -15.05 -2.68 8.29
C THR A 18 -14.61 -2.88 9.73
N LEU A 19 -13.58 -3.71 9.97
CA LEU A 19 -13.05 -3.97 11.30
C LEU A 19 -12.58 -2.66 11.98
N SER A 20 -11.89 -1.82 11.23
CA SER A 20 -11.41 -0.53 11.75
C SER A 20 -12.55 0.42 12.10
N ALA A 21 -13.65 0.41 11.34
CA ALA A 21 -14.84 1.20 11.63
C ALA A 21 -15.56 0.69 12.89
N VAL A 22 -15.76 -0.63 13.01
CA VAL A 22 -16.40 -1.26 14.19
C VAL A 22 -15.61 -0.99 15.47
N LEU A 23 -14.28 -0.98 15.38
CA LEU A 23 -13.40 -0.73 16.53
C LEU A 23 -13.07 0.76 16.74
N ALA A 24 -13.67 1.67 15.96
CA ALA A 24 -13.39 3.11 16.01
C ALA A 24 -11.89 3.48 15.88
N ILE A 25 -11.14 2.72 15.08
CA ILE A 25 -9.71 2.96 14.84
C ILE A 25 -9.55 3.96 13.70
N SER A 26 -9.09 5.17 14.04
CA SER A 26 -8.81 6.24 13.09
C SER A 26 -7.66 5.85 12.14
N PRO A 27 -7.60 6.36 10.90
CA PRO A 27 -6.47 6.10 9.99
C PRO A 27 -5.09 6.47 10.58
N SER A 28 -5.02 7.49 11.44
CA SER A 28 -3.78 7.91 12.13
C SER A 28 -3.26 6.88 13.15
N ASP A 29 -4.13 5.98 13.62
CA ASP A 29 -3.79 4.95 14.62
C ASP A 29 -3.59 3.56 13.99
N ARG A 30 -3.77 3.45 12.67
CA ARG A 30 -3.62 2.17 11.96
C ARG A 30 -2.17 1.87 11.64
N TRP A 31 -1.82 0.59 11.78
CA TRP A 31 -0.53 0.02 11.42
C TRP A 31 -0.70 -1.02 10.31
N GLY A 32 0.00 -0.80 9.20
CA GLY A 32 0.14 -1.73 8.09
C GLY A 32 1.36 -2.65 8.23
N MET A 33 1.38 -3.73 7.46
CA MET A 33 2.52 -4.64 7.30
C MET A 33 2.59 -5.23 5.90
N ALA A 34 3.77 -5.79 5.60
CA ALA A 34 4.07 -6.51 4.37
C ALA A 34 3.72 -5.70 3.11
N PRO A 35 4.28 -4.48 2.96
CA PRO A 35 3.98 -3.57 1.84
C PRO A 35 4.25 -4.17 0.46
N PHE A 36 5.06 -5.23 0.40
CA PHE A 36 5.47 -5.93 -0.83
C PHE A 36 4.81 -7.30 -1.01
N GLY A 37 3.78 -7.64 -0.23
CA GLY A 37 3.22 -9.01 -0.19
C GLY A 37 4.12 -10.03 0.51
N GLY A 38 5.24 -9.59 1.10
CA GLY A 38 6.23 -10.42 1.78
C GLY A 38 7.58 -10.46 1.08
N ASP A 39 7.63 -10.16 -0.22
CA ASP A 39 8.87 -10.22 -1.00
C ASP A 39 8.87 -9.20 -2.16
N THR A 40 9.92 -8.39 -2.25
CA THR A 40 10.11 -7.43 -3.35
C THR A 40 10.51 -8.06 -4.67
N THR A 41 10.90 -9.34 -4.68
CA THR A 41 11.36 -10.06 -5.87
C THR A 41 10.24 -10.78 -6.62
N LEU A 42 9.01 -10.76 -6.09
CA LEU A 42 7.83 -11.32 -6.76
C LEU A 42 7.70 -10.77 -8.19
N GLU A 43 7.34 -11.65 -9.12
CA GLU A 43 7.23 -11.33 -10.55
C GLU A 43 6.29 -10.15 -10.83
N VAL A 44 5.23 -10.01 -10.01
CA VAL A 44 4.29 -8.90 -10.10
C VAL A 44 4.99 -7.53 -10.07
N TRP A 45 6.06 -7.37 -9.30
CA TRP A 45 6.81 -6.12 -9.21
C TRP A 45 7.65 -5.81 -10.45
N ARG A 46 7.85 -6.79 -11.35
CA ARG A 46 8.45 -6.60 -12.67
C ARG A 46 7.40 -6.29 -13.74
N ALA A 47 6.21 -6.87 -13.62
CA ALA A 47 5.13 -6.71 -14.59
C ALA A 47 4.31 -5.43 -14.38
N PHE A 48 4.28 -4.90 -13.16
CA PHE A 48 3.41 -3.79 -12.77
C PHE A 48 4.20 -2.52 -12.43
N ASN A 49 3.78 -1.37 -12.97
CA ASN A 49 4.38 -0.08 -12.69
C ASN A 49 3.65 0.65 -11.55
N ALA A 50 4.14 0.52 -10.33
CA ALA A 50 3.58 1.19 -9.15
C ALA A 50 3.71 2.73 -9.20
N ARG A 51 4.55 3.27 -10.08
CA ARG A 51 4.74 4.73 -10.22
C ARG A 51 3.49 5.46 -10.70
N THR A 52 2.56 4.77 -11.35
CA THR A 52 1.27 5.33 -11.78
C THR A 52 0.43 5.89 -10.61
N PHE A 53 0.75 5.51 -9.37
CA PHE A 53 0.07 5.97 -8.17
C PHE A 53 0.76 7.16 -7.50
N LEU A 54 1.80 7.73 -8.11
CA LEU A 54 2.55 8.87 -7.56
C LEU A 54 2.23 10.15 -8.32
N THR A 55 2.33 11.30 -7.64
CA THR A 55 2.16 12.62 -8.27
C THR A 55 3.34 12.98 -9.17
N GLU A 56 4.55 12.65 -8.73
CA GLU A 56 5.83 12.85 -9.43
C GLU A 56 6.72 11.65 -9.08
N GLY A 57 7.07 10.83 -10.06
CA GLY A 57 7.65 9.51 -9.79
C GLY A 57 8.62 8.98 -10.85
N ASP A 58 9.03 9.81 -11.81
CA ASP A 58 9.82 9.34 -12.96
C ASP A 58 11.18 8.78 -12.56
N GLU A 59 11.78 9.29 -11.48
CA GLU A 59 13.12 8.89 -11.01
C GLU A 59 13.13 7.81 -9.89
N CYS A 60 11.98 7.32 -9.41
CA CYS A 60 11.95 6.30 -8.36
C CYS A 60 11.79 4.87 -8.89
N THR A 61 12.19 3.89 -8.10
CA THR A 61 11.96 2.47 -8.43
C THR A 61 10.51 2.04 -8.15
N THR A 62 10.05 0.97 -8.82
CA THR A 62 8.73 0.36 -8.53
C THR A 62 8.59 -0.03 -7.06
N VAL A 63 9.67 -0.50 -6.42
CA VAL A 63 9.66 -0.88 -4.99
C VAL A 63 9.43 0.34 -4.10
N GLN A 64 10.10 1.47 -4.38
CA GLN A 64 9.88 2.72 -3.64
C GLN A 64 8.45 3.23 -3.80
N ALA A 65 7.95 3.23 -5.03
CA ALA A 65 6.56 3.59 -5.31
C ALA A 65 5.57 2.67 -4.57
N ALA A 66 5.76 1.35 -4.65
CA ALA A 66 4.93 0.38 -3.94
C ALA A 66 4.93 0.60 -2.43
N PHE A 67 6.09 0.90 -1.85
CA PHE A 67 6.20 1.22 -0.42
C PHE A 67 5.42 2.48 -0.06
N ARG A 68 5.57 3.56 -0.82
CA ARG A 68 4.85 4.81 -0.57
C ARG A 68 3.32 4.60 -0.65
N VAL A 69 2.87 3.86 -1.64
CA VAL A 69 1.44 3.59 -1.87
C VAL A 69 0.86 2.64 -0.82
N ALA A 70 1.69 1.82 -0.18
CA ALA A 70 1.22 0.94 0.89
C ALA A 70 0.63 1.70 2.09
N TYR A 71 0.98 2.98 2.29
CA TYR A 71 0.33 3.81 3.31
C TYR A 71 -1.13 4.14 2.99
N GLU A 72 -1.55 3.93 1.74
CA GLU A 72 -2.83 4.36 1.24
C GLU A 72 -3.86 3.22 1.10
N ILE A 73 -3.40 1.96 1.08
CA ILE A 73 -4.23 0.79 0.78
C ILE A 73 -3.96 -0.35 1.79
N PRO A 74 -4.79 -0.50 2.84
CA PRO A 74 -5.73 0.49 3.36
C PRO A 74 -4.98 1.72 3.88
N LYS A 75 -5.69 2.84 4.10
CA LYS A 75 -5.07 4.03 4.68
C LYS A 75 -4.54 3.71 6.09
N VAL A 76 -3.21 3.79 6.25
CA VAL A 76 -2.49 3.56 7.50
C VAL A 76 -1.48 4.67 7.74
N ALA A 77 -1.14 4.91 9.00
CA ALA A 77 -0.15 5.94 9.36
C ALA A 77 1.27 5.39 9.50
N ARG A 78 1.40 4.08 9.74
CA ARG A 78 2.68 3.43 10.02
C ARG A 78 2.73 2.09 9.31
N ILE A 79 3.89 1.70 8.82
CA ILE A 79 4.12 0.40 8.19
C ILE A 79 5.29 -0.30 8.86
N ALA A 80 5.07 -1.53 9.30
CA ALA A 80 6.14 -2.42 9.72
C ALA A 80 6.79 -3.08 8.51
N VAL A 81 8.13 -3.04 8.46
CA VAL A 81 8.93 -3.71 7.44
C VAL A 81 9.96 -4.61 8.11
N GLY A 82 9.94 -5.89 7.78
CA GLY A 82 10.93 -6.86 8.23
C GLY A 82 12.05 -7.01 7.21
N THR A 83 13.16 -6.29 7.38
CA THR A 83 14.37 -6.47 6.56
C THR A 83 15.61 -6.21 7.39
N SER A 84 16.67 -6.96 7.13
CA SER A 84 18.01 -6.73 7.68
C SER A 84 18.95 -6.03 6.69
N SER A 85 18.47 -5.73 5.48
CA SER A 85 19.27 -5.08 4.43
C SER A 85 19.32 -3.57 4.62
N SER A 86 20.50 -3.03 4.90
CA SER A 86 20.69 -1.58 5.05
C SER A 86 20.41 -0.79 3.78
N SER A 87 20.72 -1.34 2.60
CA SER A 87 20.40 -0.70 1.32
C SER A 87 18.90 -0.66 1.07
N HIS A 88 18.18 -1.71 1.45
CA HIS A 88 16.73 -1.72 1.37
C HIS A 88 16.14 -0.66 2.30
N LEU A 89 16.60 -0.57 3.55
CA LEU A 89 16.14 0.46 4.49
C LEU A 89 16.36 1.87 3.96
N ARG A 90 17.51 2.17 3.32
CA ARG A 90 17.73 3.48 2.67
C ARG A 90 16.72 3.77 1.57
N ALA A 91 16.45 2.78 0.70
CA ALA A 91 15.43 2.95 -0.33
C ALA A 91 14.04 3.26 0.24
N LEU A 92 13.68 2.66 1.40
CA LEU A 92 12.42 2.99 2.08
C LEU A 92 12.40 4.40 2.66
N VAL A 93 13.54 4.88 3.18
CA VAL A 93 13.69 6.27 3.64
C VAL A 93 13.49 7.22 2.46
N ASP A 94 14.14 6.96 1.32
CA ASP A 94 13.99 7.79 0.12
C ASP A 94 12.52 7.82 -0.35
N ALA A 95 11.83 6.68 -0.29
CA ALA A 95 10.41 6.58 -0.64
C ALA A 95 9.47 7.42 0.24
N THR A 96 9.90 7.85 1.43
CA THR A 96 9.09 8.75 2.29
C THR A 96 8.96 10.16 1.73
N THR A 97 9.83 10.55 0.80
CA THR A 97 9.78 11.86 0.11
C THR A 97 8.78 11.87 -1.03
N LEU A 98 8.29 10.71 -1.46
CA LEU A 98 7.38 10.58 -2.60
C LEU A 98 5.94 10.98 -2.23
N GLY A 99 5.26 11.66 -3.15
CA GLY A 99 3.83 11.96 -3.06
C GLY A 99 3.00 10.87 -3.72
N ALA A 100 1.98 10.35 -3.01
CA ALA A 100 0.96 9.51 -3.64
C ALA A 100 -0.11 10.39 -4.29
N ASP A 101 -0.52 10.05 -5.50
CA ASP A 101 -1.63 10.71 -6.18
C ASP A 101 -2.95 10.28 -5.53
N ALA A 102 -3.53 11.19 -4.75
CA ALA A 102 -4.76 10.94 -4.01
C ALA A 102 -5.94 10.57 -4.93
N SER A 103 -6.00 11.13 -6.15
CA SER A 103 -7.09 10.87 -7.08
C SER A 103 -7.01 9.45 -7.64
N VAL A 104 -5.81 9.01 -8.04
CA VAL A 104 -5.56 7.65 -8.56
C VAL A 104 -5.79 6.62 -7.45
N VAL A 105 -5.26 6.88 -6.25
CA VAL A 105 -5.45 6.03 -5.08
C VAL A 105 -6.92 5.87 -4.72
N SER A 106 -7.67 6.98 -4.62
CA SER A 106 -9.09 6.95 -4.29
C SER A 106 -9.90 6.18 -5.33
N ARG A 107 -9.60 6.38 -6.62
CA ARG A 107 -10.27 5.63 -7.70
C ARG A 107 -9.96 4.14 -7.61
N TYR A 108 -8.72 3.76 -7.37
CA TYR A 108 -8.33 2.36 -7.24
C TYR A 108 -9.01 1.67 -6.04
N ARG A 109 -9.07 2.34 -4.88
CA ARG A 109 -9.79 1.81 -3.70
C ARG A 109 -11.28 1.62 -3.96
N ALA A 110 -11.91 2.56 -4.66
CA ALA A 110 -13.31 2.41 -5.05
C ALA A 110 -13.52 1.17 -5.92
N LEU A 111 -12.65 0.93 -6.92
CA LEU A 111 -12.69 -0.27 -7.77
C LEU A 111 -12.52 -1.57 -6.98
N LEU A 112 -11.63 -1.59 -5.97
CA LEU A 112 -11.47 -2.75 -5.09
C LEU A 112 -12.75 -3.02 -4.28
N ASN A 113 -13.35 -1.99 -3.69
CA ASN A 113 -14.57 -2.14 -2.90
C ASN A 113 -15.78 -2.54 -3.78
N GLU A 114 -15.91 -1.98 -4.99
CA GLU A 114 -16.91 -2.41 -5.99
C GLU A 114 -16.75 -3.90 -6.33
N ARG A 115 -15.51 -4.37 -6.48
CA ARG A 115 -15.20 -5.78 -6.78
C ARG A 115 -15.52 -6.71 -5.61
N ALA A 116 -15.28 -6.30 -4.36
CA ALA A 116 -15.65 -7.07 -3.18
C ALA A 116 -17.19 -7.21 -3.08
N ALA A 117 -17.91 -6.10 -3.27
CA ALA A 117 -19.37 -6.09 -3.22
C ALA A 117 -20.03 -6.94 -4.32
N ALA A 118 -19.40 -7.07 -5.49
CA ALA A 118 -19.89 -7.94 -6.56
C ALA A 118 -19.72 -9.45 -6.27
N ARG A 119 -18.97 -9.81 -5.22
CA ARG A 119 -18.67 -11.20 -4.84
C ARG A 119 -19.38 -11.67 -3.56
N SER A 120 -19.92 -10.73 -2.78
CA SER A 120 -20.71 -10.97 -1.56
C SER A 120 -22.15 -11.28 -1.88
#